data_AF-A4FT65-F1
#
_entry.id   AF-A4FT65-F1
#
_cell.length_a   1.000
_cell.length_b   1.000
_cell.length_c   1.000
_cell.angle_alpha   90.00
_cell.angle_beta   90.00
_cell.angle_gamma   90.00
#
_symmetry.space_group_name_H-M   'P 1'
#
loop_
_entity.id
_entity.type
_entity.pdbx_description
1 polymer ?
#
loop_
_entity_poly.entity_id
_entity_poly.type
_entity_poly.pdbx_seq_one_letter_code
_entity_poly.pdbx_strand_id
1 'polypeptide(L)'
;VSTPHSLGILSASEPPSIGRFRRGYDRVILKPLLNFLRTTGAPFMINPYPYFGYTDKTLNYALFKPNQGVFDNNTGITYTNMFQAQLDAVYSAMKLLGFSDVDIVVAETGWPSVGDPDQTAVNVENALSYNGNLIKLVNSNAGTPLMPNKTFDTYIFSLFNEDLKPGPTAERNFGLFKPDMTMVYDVGQCNSCAYFYGTSNTGHPSTYFYSTSNTDHPCTYFYSTSNTDHPGTSYRNR
;
A
#
# COMPACT_ATOMS: atom_id res chain seq x y z
N VAL A 1 -9.08 -13.82 -9.04
CA VAL A 1 -8.09 -14.59 -8.23
C VAL A 1 -6.72 -14.04 -8.54
N SER A 2 -5.90 -13.72 -7.52
CA SER A 2 -4.52 -13.23 -7.69
C SER A 2 -3.64 -13.76 -6.54
N THR A 3 -2.37 -13.38 -6.53
CA THR A 3 -1.40 -13.70 -5.47
C THR A 3 -0.49 -12.50 -5.20
N PRO A 4 -0.29 -12.09 -3.93
CA PRO A 4 0.61 -10.99 -3.58
C PRO A 4 2.08 -11.42 -3.69
N HIS A 5 2.94 -10.48 -4.06
CA HIS A 5 4.39 -10.70 -4.15
C HIS A 5 5.16 -9.63 -3.40
N SER A 6 6.18 -10.04 -2.64
CA SER A 6 7.21 -9.10 -2.21
C SER A 6 7.98 -8.58 -3.42
N LEU A 7 8.56 -7.39 -3.32
CA LEU A 7 9.42 -6.85 -4.37
C LEU A 7 10.74 -7.62 -4.56
N GLY A 8 10.99 -8.63 -3.71
CA GLY A 8 12.08 -9.57 -3.87
C GLY A 8 12.03 -10.38 -5.17
N ILE A 9 10.91 -10.36 -5.92
CA ILE A 9 10.81 -10.94 -7.26
C ILE A 9 11.61 -10.16 -8.32
N LEU A 10 12.03 -8.92 -8.04
CA LEU A 10 12.85 -8.10 -8.92
C LEU A 10 14.35 -8.40 -8.70
N SER A 11 15.12 -8.42 -9.79
CA SER A 11 16.59 -8.40 -9.74
C SER A 11 17.18 -7.01 -9.98
N ALA A 12 16.40 -6.09 -10.56
CA ALA A 12 16.74 -4.68 -10.66
C ALA A 12 15.46 -3.85 -10.50
N SER A 13 15.57 -2.73 -9.81
CA SER A 13 14.48 -1.80 -9.54
C SER A 13 14.92 -0.34 -9.49
N GLU A 14 16.22 -0.07 -9.51
CA GLU A 14 16.78 1.28 -9.40
C GLU A 14 17.81 1.53 -10.53
N PRO A 15 17.56 2.48 -11.44
CA PRO A 15 16.34 3.28 -11.54
C PRO A 15 15.12 2.44 -12.01
N PRO A 16 13.87 2.95 -11.84
CA PRO A 16 12.66 2.18 -12.17
C PRO A 16 12.61 1.65 -13.60
N SER A 17 13.11 2.41 -14.58
CA SER A 17 13.12 2.00 -16.00
C SER A 17 13.86 0.70 -16.30
N ILE A 18 14.82 0.28 -15.46
CA ILE A 18 15.53 -0.98 -15.64
C ILE A 18 14.87 -2.16 -14.91
N GLY A 19 13.74 -1.89 -14.27
CA GLY A 19 12.89 -2.82 -13.53
C GLY A 19 12.77 -4.14 -14.27
N ARG A 20 13.22 -5.23 -13.63
CA ARG A 20 13.17 -6.57 -14.23
C ARG A 20 13.02 -7.64 -13.17
N PHE A 21 12.20 -8.63 -13.48
CA PHE A 21 12.07 -9.83 -12.66
C PHE A 21 13.35 -10.66 -12.66
N ARG A 22 13.56 -11.42 -11.59
CA ARG A 22 14.70 -12.33 -11.46
C ARG A 22 14.73 -13.31 -12.63
N ARG A 23 15.93 -13.54 -13.15
CA ARG A 23 16.19 -14.52 -14.22
C ARG A 23 15.69 -15.90 -13.78
N GLY A 24 14.94 -16.56 -14.66
CA GLY A 24 14.30 -17.84 -14.38
C GLY A 24 12.86 -17.63 -13.91
N TYR A 25 12.64 -16.79 -12.88
CA TYR A 25 11.31 -16.50 -12.34
C TYR A 25 10.44 -15.80 -13.39
N ASP A 26 11.04 -14.88 -14.15
CA ASP A 26 10.45 -14.19 -15.29
C ASP A 26 9.78 -15.16 -16.28
N ARG A 27 10.38 -16.34 -16.52
CA ARG A 27 9.89 -17.32 -17.49
C ARG A 27 8.99 -18.39 -16.88
N VAL A 28 9.39 -18.96 -15.74
CA VAL A 28 8.74 -20.18 -15.21
C VAL A 28 7.59 -19.88 -14.25
N ILE A 29 7.56 -18.68 -13.66
CA ILE A 29 6.55 -18.30 -12.65
C ILE A 29 5.74 -17.11 -13.16
N LEU A 30 6.42 -15.99 -13.42
CA LEU A 30 5.77 -14.71 -13.57
C LEU A 30 5.10 -14.52 -14.94
N LYS A 31 5.73 -14.95 -16.04
CA LYS A 31 5.09 -14.87 -17.37
C LYS A 31 3.80 -15.73 -17.46
N PRO A 32 3.78 -17.00 -17.03
CA PRO A 32 2.55 -17.80 -16.99
C PRO A 32 1.48 -17.18 -16.08
N LEU A 33 1.88 -16.68 -14.90
CA LEU A 33 0.98 -16.00 -13.97
C LEU A 33 0.38 -14.73 -14.58
N LEU A 34 1.20 -13.83 -15.12
CA LEU A 34 0.74 -12.61 -15.79
C LEU A 34 -0.18 -12.90 -16.96
N ASN A 35 0.07 -13.99 -17.71
CA ASN A 35 -0.84 -14.44 -18.76
C ASN A 35 -2.20 -14.88 -18.19
N PHE A 36 -2.20 -15.68 -17.12
CA PHE A 36 -3.43 -16.07 -16.43
C PHE A 36 -4.22 -14.85 -15.92
N LEU A 37 -3.53 -13.90 -15.29
CA LEU A 37 -4.12 -12.66 -14.77
C LEU A 37 -4.73 -11.83 -15.90
N ARG A 38 -4.01 -11.64 -17.01
CA ARG A 38 -4.55 -11.00 -18.22
C ARG A 38 -5.82 -11.70 -18.72
N THR A 39 -5.79 -13.02 -18.91
CA THR A 39 -6.93 -13.77 -19.46
C THR A 39 -8.16 -13.72 -18.56
N THR A 40 -7.97 -13.58 -17.25
CA THR A 40 -9.07 -13.52 -16.27
C THR A 40 -9.46 -12.10 -15.87
N GLY A 41 -8.77 -11.07 -16.35
CA GLY A 41 -8.96 -9.68 -15.93
C GLY A 41 -8.59 -9.41 -14.48
N ALA A 42 -7.77 -10.27 -13.86
CA ALA A 42 -7.34 -10.12 -12.47
C ALA A 42 -6.06 -9.28 -12.37
N PRO A 43 -5.86 -8.50 -11.29
CA PRO A 43 -4.68 -7.66 -11.13
C PRO A 43 -3.47 -8.45 -10.66
N PHE A 44 -2.28 -7.91 -10.89
CA PHE A 44 -1.02 -8.34 -10.27
C PHE A 44 -0.85 -7.64 -8.91
N MET A 45 -0.84 -8.43 -7.84
CA MET A 45 -0.72 -7.91 -6.47
C MET A 45 0.74 -7.88 -6.01
N ILE A 46 1.15 -6.76 -5.41
CA ILE A 46 2.50 -6.54 -4.89
C ILE A 46 2.49 -5.88 -3.52
N ASN A 47 3.57 -6.09 -2.76
CA ASN A 47 3.77 -5.54 -1.42
C ASN A 47 4.97 -4.58 -1.44
N PRO A 48 4.82 -3.35 -1.99
CA PRO A 48 5.88 -2.35 -2.03
C PRO A 48 6.09 -1.72 -0.65
N TYR A 49 7.25 -1.98 -0.05
CA TYR A 49 7.65 -1.38 1.22
C TYR A 49 8.93 -0.56 1.04
N PRO A 50 8.82 0.77 0.88
CA PRO A 50 9.95 1.68 1.01
C PRO A 50 10.71 1.50 2.34
N TYR A 51 10.00 1.12 3.40
CA TYR A 51 10.56 0.81 4.72
C TYR A 51 11.71 -0.21 4.67
N PHE A 52 11.66 -1.24 3.82
CA PHE A 52 12.74 -2.24 3.77
C PHE A 52 13.93 -1.83 2.89
N GLY A 53 13.81 -0.75 2.09
CA GLY A 53 14.80 -0.36 1.09
C GLY A 53 15.47 1.00 1.32
N TYR A 54 15.08 1.75 2.37
CA TYR A 54 15.67 3.07 2.60
C TYR A 54 17.10 2.99 3.15
N THR A 55 17.81 4.09 2.96
CA THR A 55 19.09 4.44 3.58
C THR A 55 18.94 5.82 4.21
N ASP A 56 19.89 6.26 5.03
CA ASP A 56 19.86 7.63 5.59
C ASP A 56 19.71 8.72 4.52
N LYS A 57 20.32 8.51 3.34
CA LYS A 57 20.25 9.45 2.20
C LYS A 57 18.89 9.43 1.51
N THR A 58 18.17 8.31 1.56
CA THR A 58 16.89 8.10 0.89
C THR A 58 15.71 8.10 1.84
N LEU A 59 15.91 8.41 3.13
CA LEU A 59 14.85 8.39 4.12
C LEU A 59 13.71 9.36 3.78
N ASN A 60 14.02 10.61 3.44
CA ASN A 60 12.97 11.57 3.04
C ASN A 60 12.26 11.14 1.75
N TYR A 61 12.99 10.53 0.82
CA TYR A 61 12.45 9.96 -0.41
C TYR A 61 11.48 8.78 -0.13
N ALA A 62 11.76 7.97 0.88
CA ALA A 62 10.89 6.88 1.33
C ALA A 62 9.66 7.37 2.11
N LEU A 63 9.78 8.48 2.84
CA LEU A 63 8.75 9.02 3.74
C LEU A 63 7.83 10.07 3.11
N PHE A 64 7.90 10.27 1.79
CA PHE A 64 7.20 11.35 1.08
C PHE A 64 7.54 12.76 1.61
N LYS A 65 8.73 12.94 2.20
CA LYS A 65 9.21 14.25 2.69
C LYS A 65 9.99 14.97 1.57
N PRO A 66 10.12 16.31 1.62
CA PRO A 66 10.92 17.05 0.64
C PRO A 66 12.33 16.49 0.46
N ASN A 67 12.73 16.25 -0.78
CA ASN A 67 14.02 15.67 -1.16
C ASN A 67 14.38 16.06 -2.61
N GLN A 68 15.61 15.76 -3.03
CA GLN A 68 16.11 16.08 -4.39
C GLN A 68 15.60 15.11 -5.48
N GLY A 69 14.94 14.02 -5.07
CA GLY A 69 14.53 12.93 -5.94
C GLY A 69 15.69 12.05 -6.41
N VAL A 70 15.32 10.98 -7.10
CA VAL A 70 16.23 10.04 -7.75
C VAL A 70 16.00 10.13 -9.25
N PHE A 71 17.02 10.53 -9.99
CA PHE A 71 16.96 10.72 -11.43
C PHE A 71 17.15 9.39 -12.17
N ASP A 72 16.21 9.07 -13.05
CA ASP A 72 16.28 7.94 -13.96
C ASP A 72 16.86 8.37 -15.30
N ASN A 73 18.14 8.07 -15.52
CA ASN A 73 18.88 8.46 -16.73
C ASN A 73 18.27 7.90 -18.03
N ASN A 74 17.50 6.82 -18.00
CA ASN A 74 16.96 6.23 -19.22
C ASN A 74 15.65 6.89 -19.66
N THR A 75 14.88 7.44 -18.71
CA THR A 75 13.57 8.06 -18.98
C THR A 75 13.59 9.57 -18.85
N GLY A 76 14.60 10.14 -18.18
CA GLY A 76 14.64 11.55 -17.83
C GLY A 76 13.69 11.94 -16.69
N ILE A 77 13.11 10.96 -16.01
CA ILE A 77 12.15 11.18 -14.90
C ILE A 77 12.92 11.30 -13.60
N THR A 78 12.62 12.32 -12.80
CA THR A 78 13.05 12.41 -11.40
C THR A 78 11.93 11.93 -10.50
N TYR A 79 12.14 10.81 -9.81
CA TYR A 79 11.20 10.31 -8.82
C TYR A 79 11.45 11.00 -7.48
N THR A 80 10.45 11.68 -6.93
CA THR A 80 10.54 12.33 -5.61
C THR A 80 9.96 11.48 -4.49
N ASN A 81 9.42 10.31 -4.80
CA ASN A 81 8.87 9.36 -3.84
C ASN A 81 9.21 7.90 -4.20
N MET A 82 9.72 7.14 -3.22
CA MET A 82 10.16 5.75 -3.40
C MET A 82 9.02 4.80 -3.72
N PHE A 83 7.83 5.03 -3.16
CA PHE A 83 6.66 4.19 -3.43
C PHE A 83 6.29 4.21 -4.92
N GLN A 84 6.22 5.39 -5.55
CA GLN A 84 5.93 5.49 -6.99
C GLN A 84 7.04 4.85 -7.83
N ALA A 85 8.31 5.00 -7.44
CA ALA A 85 9.43 4.36 -8.14
C ALA A 85 9.38 2.83 -8.05
N GLN A 86 9.00 2.27 -6.89
CA GLN A 86 8.82 0.83 -6.73
C GLN A 86 7.68 0.28 -7.60
N LEU A 87 6.56 1.00 -7.70
CA LEU A 87 5.47 0.65 -8.62
C LEU A 87 5.93 0.69 -10.09
N ASP A 88 6.66 1.73 -10.47
CA ASP A 88 7.15 1.88 -11.85
C ASP A 88 8.27 0.88 -12.21
N ALA A 89 9.03 0.39 -11.23
CA ALA A 89 9.95 -0.71 -11.40
C ALA A 89 9.22 -2.03 -11.69
N VAL A 90 8.12 -2.31 -10.98
CA VAL A 90 7.27 -3.48 -11.27
C VAL A 90 6.61 -3.36 -12.63
N TYR A 91 6.05 -2.18 -12.95
CA TYR A 91 5.47 -1.92 -14.26
C TYR A 91 6.48 -2.10 -15.40
N SER A 92 7.71 -1.61 -15.23
CA SER A 92 8.79 -1.81 -16.21
C SER A 92 9.11 -3.29 -16.38
N ALA A 93 9.15 -4.07 -15.30
CA ALA A 93 9.38 -5.52 -15.36
C ALA A 93 8.25 -6.27 -16.09
N MET A 94 6.99 -5.90 -15.83
CA MET A 94 5.82 -6.44 -16.53
C MET A 94 5.84 -6.07 -18.01
N LYS A 95 6.16 -4.82 -18.33
CA LYS A 95 6.28 -4.31 -19.71
C LYS A 95 7.35 -5.04 -20.50
N LEU A 96 8.51 -5.37 -19.90
CA LEU A 96 9.56 -6.17 -20.55
C LEU A 96 9.08 -7.57 -20.94
N LEU A 97 8.15 -8.16 -20.18
CA LEU A 97 7.52 -9.43 -20.52
C LEU A 97 6.32 -9.30 -21.47
N GLY A 98 5.93 -8.06 -21.80
CA GLY A 98 4.83 -7.73 -22.68
C GLY A 98 3.48 -7.65 -21.99
N PHE A 99 3.41 -7.35 -20.68
CA PHE A 99 2.20 -7.32 -19.84
C PHE A 99 1.92 -5.96 -19.18
N SER A 100 2.16 -4.86 -19.90
CA SER A 100 1.88 -3.50 -19.40
C SER A 100 0.38 -3.17 -19.24
N ASP A 101 -0.50 -3.99 -19.78
CA ASP A 101 -1.96 -3.91 -19.71
C ASP A 101 -2.57 -4.58 -18.47
N VAL A 102 -1.79 -5.39 -17.73
CA VAL A 102 -2.27 -6.02 -16.49
C VAL A 102 -2.25 -4.99 -15.36
N ASP A 103 -3.38 -4.84 -14.66
CA ASP A 103 -3.50 -3.92 -13.54
C ASP A 103 -2.62 -4.31 -12.35
N ILE A 104 -2.28 -3.32 -11.52
CA ILE A 104 -1.47 -3.51 -10.32
C ILE A 104 -2.31 -3.13 -9.10
N VAL A 105 -2.27 -3.97 -8.07
CA VAL A 105 -2.85 -3.69 -6.75
C VAL A 105 -1.73 -3.72 -5.71
N VAL A 106 -1.74 -2.74 -4.81
CA VAL A 106 -0.81 -2.65 -3.68
C VAL A 106 -1.45 -3.38 -2.50
N ALA A 107 -1.11 -4.66 -2.35
CA ALA A 107 -1.74 -5.53 -1.37
C ALA A 107 -1.25 -5.29 0.05
N GLU A 108 -0.02 -4.80 0.23
CA GLU A 108 0.49 -4.38 1.54
C GLU A 108 1.55 -3.29 1.40
N THR A 109 1.46 -2.27 2.25
CA THR A 109 2.51 -1.26 2.41
C THR A 109 2.34 -0.53 3.74
N GLY A 110 3.40 -0.06 4.38
CA GLY A 110 3.31 0.63 5.65
C GLY A 110 4.66 1.00 6.23
N TRP A 111 4.63 1.66 7.39
CA TRP A 111 5.82 2.05 8.13
C TRP A 111 5.61 1.83 9.64
N PRO A 112 6.52 1.12 10.33
CA PRO A 112 6.33 0.81 11.73
C PRO A 112 6.55 2.04 12.63
N SER A 113 5.86 2.06 13.76
CA SER A 113 5.84 3.18 14.71
C SER A 113 6.79 3.03 15.88
N VAL A 114 7.25 1.81 16.17
CA VAL A 114 8.19 1.48 17.24
C VAL A 114 9.13 0.40 16.73
N GLY A 115 10.43 0.63 16.85
CA GLY A 115 11.48 -0.31 16.43
C GLY A 115 12.45 -0.64 17.56
N ASP A 116 13.45 -1.45 17.23
CA ASP A 116 14.60 -1.71 18.09
C ASP A 116 15.47 -0.42 18.22
N PRO A 117 16.33 -0.30 19.25
CA PRO A 117 17.06 0.95 19.54
C PRO A 117 17.93 1.50 18.39
N ASP A 118 18.38 0.65 17.48
CA ASP A 118 19.17 1.00 16.30
C ASP A 118 18.31 1.43 15.09
N GLN A 119 16.99 1.23 15.15
CA GLN A 119 16.05 1.57 14.09
C GLN A 119 15.51 3.00 14.25
N THR A 120 16.38 4.00 14.21
CA THR A 120 16.03 5.40 14.51
C THR A 120 14.93 6.01 13.60
N ALA A 121 14.81 5.51 12.37
CA ALA A 121 13.75 5.94 11.44
C ALA A 121 12.37 5.31 11.73
N VAL A 122 12.29 4.36 12.66
CA VAL A 122 11.05 3.70 13.10
C VAL A 122 10.51 4.43 14.31
N ASN A 123 9.61 5.38 14.06
CA ASN A 123 8.97 6.19 15.08
C ASN A 123 7.60 6.68 14.58
N VAL A 124 6.78 7.16 15.50
CA VAL A 124 5.41 7.64 15.22
C VAL A 124 5.38 8.75 14.16
N GLU A 125 6.33 9.70 14.19
CA GLU A 125 6.37 10.81 13.24
C GLU A 125 6.57 10.31 11.81
N ASN A 126 7.49 9.38 11.61
CA ASN A 126 7.79 8.80 10.31
C ASN A 126 6.67 7.85 9.84
N ALA A 127 6.07 7.08 10.75
CA ALA A 127 4.90 6.27 10.44
C ALA A 127 3.72 7.12 9.94
N LEU A 128 3.45 8.23 10.64
CA LEU A 128 2.46 9.22 10.23
C LEU A 128 2.81 9.88 8.89
N SER A 129 4.07 10.27 8.69
CA SER A 129 4.54 10.84 7.43
C SER A 129 4.30 9.89 6.26
N TYR A 130 4.65 8.62 6.43
CA TYR A 130 4.48 7.61 5.38
C TYR A 130 3.00 7.36 5.07
N ASN A 131 2.24 6.89 6.06
CA ASN A 131 0.85 6.48 5.87
C ASN A 131 -0.05 7.67 5.50
N GLY A 132 0.14 8.82 6.13
CA GLY A 132 -0.64 10.03 5.84
C GLY A 132 -0.40 10.57 4.43
N ASN A 133 0.84 10.58 3.95
CA ASN A 133 1.13 11.05 2.59
C ASN A 133 0.81 10.01 1.51
N LEU A 134 0.91 8.71 1.82
CA LEU A 134 0.41 7.65 0.96
C LEU A 134 -1.09 7.82 0.68
N ILE A 135 -1.89 8.05 1.72
CA ILE A 135 -3.34 8.31 1.59
C ILE A 135 -3.60 9.53 0.71
N LYS A 136 -2.86 10.63 0.90
CA LYS A 136 -2.98 11.82 0.05
C LYS A 136 -2.65 11.52 -1.40
N LEU A 137 -1.58 10.77 -1.66
CA LEU A 137 -1.18 10.38 -3.01
C LEU A 137 -2.30 9.56 -3.68
N VAL A 138 -2.80 8.53 -3.02
CA VAL A 138 -3.84 7.65 -3.57
C VAL A 138 -5.11 8.45 -3.87
N ASN A 139 -5.55 9.31 -2.94
CA ASN A 139 -6.76 10.13 -3.12
C ASN A 139 -6.60 11.26 -4.16
N SER A 140 -5.36 11.62 -4.53
CA SER A 140 -5.11 12.63 -5.56
C SER A 140 -5.31 12.11 -6.99
N ASN A 141 -5.43 10.78 -7.17
CA ASN A 141 -5.46 10.11 -8.46
C ASN A 141 -4.24 10.42 -9.37
N ALA A 142 -3.13 10.89 -8.82
CA ALA A 142 -1.94 11.24 -9.60
C ALA A 142 -1.30 10.02 -10.29
N GLY A 143 -1.43 8.83 -9.68
CA GLY A 143 -0.78 7.60 -10.13
C GLY A 143 0.74 7.64 -9.95
N THR A 144 1.48 7.17 -10.96
CA THR A 144 2.95 7.18 -10.98
C THR A 144 3.45 7.84 -12.26
N PRO A 145 4.73 8.26 -12.34
CA PRO A 145 5.27 8.84 -13.56
C PRO A 145 5.10 7.98 -14.83
N LEU A 146 5.25 6.65 -14.77
CA LEU A 146 5.03 5.76 -15.93
C LEU A 146 3.57 5.31 -16.10
N MET A 147 2.73 5.48 -15.09
CA MET A 147 1.29 5.19 -15.13
C MET A 147 0.50 6.40 -14.59
N PRO A 148 0.53 7.55 -15.30
CA PRO A 148 -0.10 8.77 -14.82
C PRO A 148 -1.62 8.64 -14.84
N ASN A 149 -2.29 9.32 -13.89
CA ASN A 149 -3.75 9.32 -13.74
C ASN A 149 -4.37 7.93 -13.45
N LYS A 150 -3.54 6.96 -13.03
CA LYS A 150 -4.00 5.64 -12.62
C LYS A 150 -4.24 5.61 -11.11
N THR A 151 -5.40 5.11 -10.70
CA THR A 151 -5.68 4.82 -9.29
C THR A 151 -5.22 3.40 -8.99
N PHE A 152 -4.57 3.20 -7.85
CA PHE A 152 -4.13 1.89 -7.39
C PHE A 152 -4.88 1.56 -6.10
N ASP A 153 -5.64 0.47 -6.10
CA ASP A 153 -6.17 -0.07 -4.85
C ASP A 153 -4.98 -0.38 -3.93
N THR A 154 -4.98 0.25 -2.76
CA THR A 154 -3.84 0.29 -1.86
C THR A 154 -4.27 -0.04 -0.44
N TYR A 155 -3.70 -1.10 0.09
CA TYR A 155 -3.99 -1.61 1.42
C TYR A 155 -2.83 -1.29 2.36
N ILE A 156 -3.13 -0.49 3.39
CA ILE A 156 -2.15 -0.14 4.43
C ILE A 156 -2.00 -1.33 5.38
N PHE A 157 -0.77 -1.79 5.53
CA PHE A 157 -0.37 -2.75 6.53
C PHE A 157 0.08 -2.00 7.79
N SER A 158 -0.62 -2.13 8.93
CA SER A 158 -1.85 -2.91 9.14
C SER A 158 -2.83 -2.18 10.03
N LEU A 159 -4.01 -2.78 10.26
CA LEU A 159 -5.02 -2.16 11.11
C LEU A 159 -4.56 -2.09 12.58
N PHE A 160 -3.99 -3.17 13.10
CA PHE A 160 -3.59 -3.28 14.51
C PHE A 160 -2.13 -3.63 14.67
N ASN A 161 -1.53 -3.20 15.78
CA ASN A 161 -0.27 -3.79 16.24
C ASN A 161 -0.49 -5.28 16.55
N GLU A 162 0.42 -6.13 16.06
CA GLU A 162 0.32 -7.59 16.13
C GLU A 162 1.41 -8.13 17.05
N ASP A 163 1.11 -8.24 18.35
CA ASP A 163 2.07 -8.57 19.41
C ASP A 163 2.71 -9.96 19.31
N LEU A 164 2.06 -10.90 18.62
CA LEU A 164 2.57 -12.25 18.39
C LEU A 164 3.47 -12.37 17.15
N LYS A 165 3.74 -11.29 16.41
CA LYS A 165 4.64 -11.37 15.24
C LYS A 165 6.08 -11.68 15.66
N PRO A 166 6.73 -12.69 15.04
CA PRO A 166 8.13 -12.98 15.28
C PRO A 166 9.03 -11.90 14.68
N GLY A 167 10.29 -11.87 15.09
CA GLY A 167 11.30 -10.97 14.50
C GLY A 167 11.48 -9.65 15.27
N PRO A 168 12.01 -8.61 14.60
CA PRO A 168 12.32 -7.31 15.20
C PRO A 168 11.12 -6.64 15.88
N THR A 169 11.38 -5.66 16.75
CA THR A 169 10.29 -4.90 17.40
C THR A 169 9.40 -4.18 16.40
N ALA A 170 9.96 -3.74 15.27
CA ALA A 170 9.21 -3.14 14.17
C ALA A 170 8.04 -4.01 13.68
N GLU A 171 8.22 -5.33 13.57
CA GLU A 171 7.19 -6.23 13.03
C GLU A 171 5.90 -6.20 13.84
N ARG A 172 5.99 -5.96 15.15
CA ARG A 172 4.83 -5.89 16.06
C ARG A 172 4.12 -4.54 16.05
N ASN A 173 4.64 -3.53 15.34
CA ASN A 173 4.26 -2.12 15.51
C ASN A 173 3.91 -1.38 14.20
N PHE A 174 3.38 -2.10 13.19
CA PHE A 174 2.87 -1.53 11.93
C PHE A 174 1.44 -0.99 12.02
N GLY A 175 0.72 -1.23 13.11
CA GLY A 175 -0.68 -0.90 13.25
C GLY A 175 -0.96 0.61 13.20
N LEU A 176 -2.07 0.98 12.57
CA LEU A 176 -2.70 2.29 12.75
C LEU A 176 -3.34 2.42 14.16
N PHE A 177 -3.77 1.28 14.73
CA PHE A 177 -4.38 1.18 16.05
C PHE A 177 -3.64 0.18 16.94
N LYS A 178 -3.78 0.34 18.25
CA LYS A 178 -3.41 -0.67 19.24
C LYS A 178 -4.54 -1.71 19.37
N PRO A 179 -4.28 -2.89 19.97
CA PRO A 179 -5.32 -3.91 20.17
C PRO A 179 -6.53 -3.44 20.99
N ASP A 180 -6.36 -2.41 21.82
CA ASP A 180 -7.43 -1.77 22.61
C ASP A 180 -8.26 -0.74 21.81
N MET A 181 -8.09 -0.68 20.49
CA MET A 181 -8.73 0.25 19.55
C MET A 181 -8.32 1.72 19.70
N THR A 182 -7.37 2.05 20.56
CA THR A 182 -6.79 3.40 20.58
C THR A 182 -5.88 3.60 19.38
N MET A 183 -5.91 4.79 18.79
CA MET A 183 -5.03 5.13 17.67
C MET A 183 -3.56 5.16 18.12
N VAL A 184 -2.66 4.64 17.28
CA VAL A 184 -1.21 4.86 17.45
C VAL A 184 -0.85 6.28 17.02
N TYR A 185 -1.44 6.75 15.92
CA TYR A 185 -1.37 8.11 15.39
C TYR A 185 -2.58 8.39 14.49
N ASP A 186 -2.97 9.66 14.36
CA ASP A 186 -4.07 10.08 13.50
C ASP A 186 -3.56 10.41 12.09
N VAL A 187 -3.97 9.62 11.09
CA VAL A 187 -3.62 9.82 9.68
C VAL A 187 -4.53 10.83 8.94
N GLY A 188 -5.37 11.57 9.68
CA GLY A 188 -6.18 12.69 9.15
C GLY A 188 -7.46 12.26 8.44
N GLN A 189 -7.84 10.98 8.52
CA GLN A 189 -9.11 10.44 8.00
C GLN A 189 -10.16 10.25 9.10
N CYS A 190 -9.82 10.58 10.36
CA CYS A 190 -10.69 10.49 11.53
C CYS A 190 -11.20 11.87 11.99
N ASN A 191 -11.43 12.82 11.07
CA ASN A 191 -12.11 14.10 11.39
C ASN A 191 -13.61 13.94 11.69
N SER A 192 -14.08 12.71 11.82
CA SER A 192 -15.39 12.37 12.33
C SER A 192 -15.22 11.05 13.08
N CYS A 193 -15.49 11.10 14.38
CA CYS A 193 -15.24 10.02 15.34
C CYS A 193 -15.70 8.67 14.79
N ALA A 194 -14.74 7.78 14.57
CA ALA A 194 -15.01 6.36 14.47
C ALA A 194 -15.53 5.87 15.84
N TYR A 195 -16.83 5.64 15.95
CA TYR A 195 -17.41 4.93 17.09
C TYR A 195 -17.28 3.43 16.86
N PHE A 196 -16.41 2.76 17.62
CA PHE A 196 -16.39 1.31 17.69
C PHE A 196 -17.51 0.84 18.63
N TYR A 197 -18.58 0.28 18.07
CA TYR A 197 -19.55 -0.49 18.85
C TYR A 197 -19.03 -1.92 18.96
N GLY A 198 -18.47 -2.28 20.12
CA GLY A 198 -18.14 -3.66 20.43
C GLY A 198 -19.42 -4.46 20.67
N THR A 199 -19.75 -5.41 19.82
CA THR A 199 -20.73 -6.46 20.15
C THR A 199 -19.97 -7.70 20.59
N SER A 200 -20.29 -8.16 21.80
CA SER A 200 -19.79 -9.42 22.35
C SER A 200 -20.48 -10.59 21.66
N ASN A 201 -20.01 -11.01 20.47
CA ASN A 201 -19.97 -12.40 20.03
C ASN A 201 -19.59 -12.56 18.54
N THR A 202 -18.79 -13.61 18.32
CA THR A 202 -18.38 -14.31 17.09
C THR A 202 -17.16 -13.82 16.31
N GLY A 203 -16.38 -14.82 15.88
CA GLY A 203 -15.02 -14.71 15.38
C GLY A 203 -14.92 -14.17 13.95
N HIS A 204 -13.89 -13.34 13.77
CA HIS A 204 -13.45 -12.68 12.54
C HIS A 204 -14.25 -11.44 12.11
N PRO A 205 -13.83 -10.24 12.55
CA PRO A 205 -14.24 -9.00 11.92
C PRO A 205 -13.43 -8.75 10.63
N SER A 206 -14.13 -8.61 9.50
CA SER A 206 -13.59 -7.95 8.31
C SER A 206 -13.96 -6.47 8.37
N THR A 207 -12.96 -5.60 8.40
CA THR A 207 -13.15 -4.15 8.53
C THR A 207 -13.09 -3.49 7.15
N TYR A 208 -14.14 -2.74 6.80
CA TYR A 208 -14.19 -1.94 5.57
C TYR A 208 -14.12 -0.45 5.92
N PHE A 209 -13.38 0.32 5.12
CA PHE A 209 -13.42 1.78 5.17
C PHE A 209 -14.46 2.27 4.16
N TYR A 210 -15.46 3.03 4.62
CA TYR A 210 -16.41 3.70 3.74
C TYR A 210 -16.43 5.20 4.05
N SER A 211 -16.29 6.02 3.01
CA SER A 211 -16.48 7.47 3.08
C SER A 211 -17.76 7.81 2.31
N THR A 212 -18.75 8.42 2.96
CA THR A 212 -19.96 8.94 2.30
C THR A 212 -19.78 10.42 2.02
N SER A 213 -20.12 10.88 0.82
CA SER A 213 -20.12 12.29 0.42
C SER A 213 -21.40 13.05 0.81
N ASN A 214 -22.33 12.43 1.56
CA ASN A 214 -23.73 12.90 1.64
C ASN A 214 -24.26 13.21 3.04
N THR A 215 -23.40 13.61 3.98
CA THR A 215 -23.82 14.17 5.28
C THR A 215 -22.89 15.31 5.69
N ASP A 216 -23.43 16.33 6.36
CA ASP A 216 -22.71 17.51 6.92
C ASP A 216 -21.61 17.17 7.94
N HIS A 217 -21.34 15.88 8.16
CA HIS A 217 -20.18 15.33 8.85
C HIS A 217 -19.67 14.12 8.04
N PRO A 218 -18.43 14.12 7.52
CA PRO A 218 -17.85 12.99 6.81
C PRO A 218 -17.40 11.90 7.79
N CYS A 219 -18.35 11.14 8.35
CA CYS A 219 -18.06 9.99 9.22
C CYS A 219 -17.52 8.79 8.43
N THR A 220 -16.32 8.32 8.81
CA THR A 220 -15.85 6.97 8.49
C THR A 220 -16.54 6.00 9.44
N TYR A 221 -17.41 5.14 8.92
CA TYR A 221 -18.09 4.12 9.72
C TYR A 221 -17.29 2.82 9.73
N PHE A 222 -17.07 2.26 10.92
CA PHE A 222 -16.66 0.87 11.07
C PHE A 222 -17.92 0.01 11.28
N TYR A 223 -18.27 -0.81 10.29
CA TYR A 223 -19.31 -1.83 10.43
C TYR A 223 -18.68 -3.20 10.68
N SER A 224 -19.14 -3.88 11.72
CA SER A 224 -19.05 -5.34 11.86
C SER A 224 -20.46 -5.87 11.61
N THR A 225 -20.66 -6.65 10.54
CA THR A 225 -21.96 -7.29 10.27
C THR A 225 -21.88 -8.78 10.63
N SER A 226 -22.92 -9.30 11.25
CA SER A 226 -23.08 -10.73 11.55
C SER A 226 -23.71 -11.52 10.39
N ASN A 227 -23.92 -10.89 9.23
CA ASN A 227 -24.52 -11.50 8.03
C ASN A 227 -23.83 -10.98 6.77
N THR A 228 -23.71 -11.86 5.77
CA THR A 228 -22.97 -11.71 4.51
C THR A 228 -23.64 -10.81 3.46
N ASP A 229 -24.67 -10.05 3.80
CA ASP A 229 -25.36 -9.19 2.84
C ASP A 229 -24.72 -7.80 2.79
N HIS A 230 -24.03 -7.51 1.69
CA HIS A 230 -23.59 -6.18 1.33
C HIS A 230 -24.79 -5.21 1.24
N PRO A 231 -24.68 -3.96 1.72
CA PRO A 231 -25.66 -2.94 1.38
C PRO A 231 -25.53 -2.64 -0.12
N GLY A 232 -26.46 -3.17 -0.89
CA GLY A 232 -26.52 -3.02 -2.34
C GLY A 232 -26.58 -1.55 -2.75
N THR A 233 -25.86 -1.24 -3.81
CA THR A 233 -26.10 -0.09 -4.68
C THR A 233 -27.58 -0.06 -5.08
N SER A 234 -28.37 0.81 -4.45
CA SER A 234 -29.68 1.16 -4.97
C SER A 234 -29.46 2.05 -6.22
N TYR A 235 -29.54 1.45 -7.39
CA TYR A 235 -29.83 2.19 -8.62
C TYR A 235 -31.20 2.84 -8.45
N ARG A 236 -31.25 4.17 -8.29
CA ARG A 236 -32.47 4.93 -8.56
C ARG A 236 -32.43 5.38 -10.01
N ASN A 237 -33.21 4.69 -10.84
CA ASN A 237 -33.74 5.24 -12.07
C ASN A 237 -34.64 6.44 -11.74
N ARG A 238 -34.25 7.63 -12.17
CA ARG A 238 -35.04 8.62 -12.92
C ARG A 238 -34.17 9.80 -13.31
#